data_AF-A0A975MTT2-F1
#
_entry.id   AF-A0A975MTT2-F1
#
_cell.length_a   1.000
_cell.length_b   1.000
_cell.length_c   1.000
_cell.angle_alpha   90.00
_cell.angle_beta   90.00
_cell.angle_gamma   90.00
#
_symmetry.space_group_name_H-M   'P 1'
#
loop_
_entity.id
_entity.type
_entity.pdbx_description
1 polymer ?
#
loop_
_entity_poly.entity_id
_entity_poly.type
_entity_poly.pdbx_seq_one_letter_code
_entity_poly.pdbx_strand_id
1 'polypeptide(L)'
;MFSGDFEVHLTGSEWEVDELAAFAERHGAKFSHIQLHRGATPSQPMLTVAGSGTLADLHEVAARWRAGLEAAELRVLRVKIEAAPWNEDVPPSDEDARDDLYFEHHVKVLLPSGDYGALRSLTSTAQQQAAHTSRNARRQRDDAHEERFVTQRCHGVGRPTALARLDALLTALRDGGFEVLEVEEEYVVHDDALHVDRGWLEHDPAADSGSSLDERLRTAPAGTEGFPSTYRPLAVKPRQDIRQRAAFDPALKQFDHAFRAGEPVFGDAAEGERWRAARRAAMAHTLAVVAASPWTGHLVLRGSVVLRAWLGDAAREPGDLDFVVTPLSLASDSRETKAMLDGLVAAVSADPGPGLRADQAVSEHIWTYDRVPGRRLLFPFDADNLPQGAVQLDFVFNERLPEPPISVEIPPLGTRIRAATPNLSLAWKLQWLMTDAYPQGKDLYDAVLLAEHTAAPLELVRDLIRPELGRLADEFTAESVLSLTVDWDNFRAERPGTEGDAESWLRRLAKALTS
;
A
#
# COMPACT_ATOMS: atom_id res chain seq x y z
N MET A 1 -26.15 12.77 -31.17
CA MET A 1 -26.06 12.94 -29.72
C MET A 1 -26.96 11.91 -29.07
N PHE A 2 -26.39 10.91 -28.36
CA PHE A 2 -27.17 9.82 -27.78
C PHE A 2 -28.34 10.31 -26.92
N SER A 3 -29.52 9.75 -27.15
CA SER A 3 -30.75 10.06 -26.43
C SER A 3 -31.61 8.81 -26.20
N GLY A 4 -32.29 8.74 -25.05
CA GLY A 4 -33.12 7.60 -24.65
C GLY A 4 -32.90 7.19 -23.19
N ASP A 5 -32.84 5.89 -22.93
CA ASP A 5 -32.70 5.29 -21.59
C ASP A 5 -31.25 4.90 -21.31
N PHE A 6 -30.77 5.13 -20.09
CA PHE A 6 -29.38 4.90 -19.69
C PHE A 6 -29.28 4.31 -18.28
N GLU A 7 -28.18 3.61 -18.02
CA GLU A 7 -27.70 3.30 -16.68
C GLU A 7 -26.37 4.01 -16.42
N VAL A 8 -26.22 4.60 -15.22
CA VAL A 8 -24.97 5.17 -14.73
C VAL A 8 -24.43 4.27 -13.63
N HIS A 9 -23.22 3.76 -13.83
CA HIS A 9 -22.53 2.92 -12.87
C HIS A 9 -21.37 3.68 -12.23
N LEU A 10 -21.36 3.75 -10.91
CA LEU A 10 -20.26 4.31 -10.13
C LEU A 10 -19.57 3.17 -9.36
N THR A 11 -18.36 2.79 -9.79
CA THR A 11 -17.55 1.79 -9.09
C THR A 11 -16.76 2.46 -7.97
N GLY A 12 -16.90 1.97 -6.74
CA GLY A 12 -16.20 2.49 -5.56
C GLY A 12 -15.05 1.60 -5.09
N SER A 13 -14.41 1.98 -3.98
CA SER A 13 -13.30 1.24 -3.39
C SER A 13 -13.75 -0.10 -2.79
N GLU A 14 -12.95 -1.16 -2.97
CA GLU A 14 -13.18 -2.47 -2.34
C GLU A 14 -13.14 -2.43 -0.80
N TRP A 15 -12.54 -1.39 -0.24
CA TRP A 15 -12.42 -1.19 1.21
C TRP A 15 -13.64 -0.51 1.84
N GLU A 16 -14.59 -0.05 1.02
CA GLU A 16 -15.74 0.78 1.43
C GLU A 16 -17.07 0.11 1.04
N VAL A 17 -17.08 -1.22 0.88
CA VAL A 17 -18.22 -1.98 0.33
C VAL A 17 -19.49 -1.76 1.14
N ASP A 18 -19.41 -1.84 2.46
CA ASP A 18 -20.58 -1.72 3.35
C ASP A 18 -21.07 -0.26 3.42
N GLU A 19 -20.15 0.70 3.45
CA GLU A 19 -20.47 2.12 3.45
C GLU A 19 -21.12 2.55 2.12
N LEU A 20 -20.61 2.05 0.99
CA LEU A 20 -21.20 2.24 -0.34
C LEU A 20 -22.58 1.60 -0.44
N ALA A 21 -22.76 0.38 0.10
CA ALA A 21 -24.05 -0.29 0.13
C ALA A 21 -25.08 0.52 0.93
N ALA A 22 -24.70 0.98 2.13
CA ALA A 22 -25.55 1.81 2.97
C ALA A 22 -25.84 3.17 2.33
N PHE A 23 -24.88 3.77 1.64
CA PHE A 23 -25.09 5.01 0.88
C PHE A 23 -26.10 4.80 -0.25
N ALA A 24 -25.94 3.73 -1.03
CA ALA A 24 -26.84 3.39 -2.13
C ALA A 24 -28.28 3.20 -1.65
N GLU A 25 -28.46 2.45 -0.55
CA GLU A 25 -29.78 2.23 0.07
C GLU A 25 -30.43 3.55 0.50
N ARG A 26 -29.70 4.43 1.21
CA ARG A 26 -30.22 5.73 1.66
C ARG A 26 -30.66 6.64 0.52
N HIS A 27 -30.04 6.50 -0.65
CA HIS A 27 -30.31 7.36 -1.82
C HIS A 27 -31.11 6.65 -2.91
N GLY A 28 -31.58 5.43 -2.66
CA GLY A 28 -32.41 4.67 -3.61
C GLY A 28 -31.68 4.18 -4.87
N ALA A 29 -30.36 4.05 -4.84
CA ALA A 29 -29.58 3.44 -5.92
C ALA A 29 -29.51 1.92 -5.76
N LYS A 30 -29.47 1.20 -6.89
CA LYS A 30 -29.17 -0.24 -6.90
C LYS A 30 -27.70 -0.44 -6.54
N PHE A 31 -27.40 -1.44 -5.72
CA PHE A 31 -26.03 -1.78 -5.34
C PHE A 31 -25.69 -3.23 -5.70
N SER A 32 -24.55 -3.41 -6.35
CA SER A 32 -23.97 -4.72 -6.66
C SER A 32 -22.51 -4.77 -6.24
N HIS A 33 -22.03 -5.94 -5.82
CA HIS A 33 -20.61 -6.14 -5.54
C HIS A 33 -20.06 -7.18 -6.51
N ILE A 34 -19.50 -6.71 -7.62
CA ILE A 34 -18.96 -7.59 -8.65
C ILE A 34 -17.56 -8.03 -8.24
N GLN A 35 -17.36 -9.35 -8.21
CA GLN A 35 -16.08 -9.99 -7.99
C GLN A 35 -15.61 -10.65 -9.28
N LEU A 36 -14.48 -10.18 -9.80
CA LEU A 36 -13.81 -10.76 -10.94
C LEU A 36 -13.01 -11.99 -10.50
N HIS A 37 -12.83 -12.95 -11.41
CA HIS A 37 -12.01 -14.13 -11.14
C HIS A 37 -10.50 -13.82 -11.06
N ARG A 38 -10.08 -12.69 -11.64
CA ARG A 38 -8.70 -12.18 -11.69
C ARG A 38 -8.69 -10.69 -12.04
N GLY A 39 -7.51 -10.07 -12.02
CA GLY A 39 -7.30 -8.68 -12.43
C GLY A 39 -6.79 -7.80 -11.30
N ALA A 40 -6.37 -6.59 -11.63
CA ALA A 40 -5.80 -5.64 -10.68
C ALA A 40 -6.84 -5.09 -9.68
N THR A 41 -8.10 -4.96 -10.11
CA THR A 41 -9.22 -4.51 -9.24
C THR A 41 -10.31 -5.59 -9.23
N PRO A 42 -10.09 -6.74 -8.56
CA PRO A 42 -11.00 -7.88 -8.64
C PRO A 42 -12.29 -7.67 -7.85
N SER A 43 -12.33 -6.70 -6.94
CA SER A 43 -13.48 -6.38 -6.10
C SER A 43 -14.04 -5.02 -6.51
N GLN A 44 -15.23 -5.01 -7.10
CA GLN A 44 -15.87 -3.83 -7.69
C GLN A 44 -17.26 -3.63 -7.07
N PRO A 45 -17.37 -2.95 -5.91
CA PRO A 45 -18.66 -2.46 -5.42
C PRO A 45 -19.16 -1.33 -6.33
N MET A 46 -20.41 -1.40 -6.77
CA MET A 46 -20.97 -0.55 -7.81
C MET A 46 -22.36 -0.07 -7.43
N LEU A 47 -22.59 1.24 -7.58
CA LEU A 47 -23.91 1.85 -7.56
C LEU A 47 -24.42 1.97 -9.00
N THR A 48 -25.67 1.59 -9.23
CA THR A 48 -26.36 1.72 -10.51
C THR A 48 -27.53 2.67 -10.36
N VAL A 49 -27.60 3.66 -11.25
CA VAL A 49 -28.63 4.69 -11.30
C VAL A 49 -29.21 4.72 -12.70
N ALA A 50 -30.50 4.37 -12.83
CA ALA A 50 -31.22 4.51 -14.09
C ALA A 50 -31.53 6.00 -14.37
N GLY A 51 -31.50 6.38 -15.64
CA GLY A 51 -31.88 7.72 -16.09
C GLY A 51 -32.35 7.71 -17.55
N SER A 52 -33.00 8.79 -17.97
CA SER A 52 -33.38 8.99 -19.36
C SER A 52 -33.21 10.45 -19.76
N GLY A 53 -33.00 10.71 -21.05
CA GLY A 53 -32.68 12.04 -21.58
C GLY A 53 -31.58 11.99 -22.62
N THR A 54 -30.68 12.97 -22.60
CA THR A 54 -29.49 13.01 -23.46
C THR A 54 -28.24 12.59 -22.70
N LEU A 55 -27.19 12.16 -23.39
CA LEU A 55 -25.89 11.87 -22.75
C LEU A 55 -25.36 13.03 -21.89
N ALA A 56 -25.63 14.29 -22.28
CA ALA A 56 -25.25 15.45 -21.48
C ALA A 56 -25.99 15.48 -20.13
N ASP A 57 -27.28 15.18 -20.11
CA ASP A 57 -28.07 15.08 -18.87
C ASP A 57 -27.52 13.98 -17.95
N LEU A 58 -27.10 12.85 -18.53
CA LEU A 58 -26.53 11.73 -17.76
C LEU A 58 -25.14 12.04 -17.21
N HIS A 59 -24.33 12.85 -17.90
CA HIS A 59 -23.10 13.39 -17.30
C HIS A 59 -23.40 14.27 -16.09
N GLU A 60 -24.46 15.07 -16.11
CA GLU A 60 -24.87 15.84 -14.93
C GLU A 60 -25.38 14.93 -13.80
N VAL A 61 -26.12 13.86 -14.12
CA VAL A 61 -26.52 12.83 -13.14
C VAL A 61 -25.28 12.22 -12.49
N ALA A 62 -24.33 11.75 -13.30
CA ALA A 62 -23.09 11.15 -12.83
C ALA A 62 -22.28 12.12 -11.94
N ALA A 63 -22.17 13.39 -12.36
CA ALA A 63 -21.48 14.43 -11.58
C ALA A 63 -22.16 14.69 -10.23
N ARG A 64 -23.50 14.70 -10.15
CA ARG A 64 -24.24 14.85 -8.89
C ARG A 64 -24.01 13.67 -7.95
N TRP A 65 -24.09 12.44 -8.47
CA TRP A 65 -23.84 11.23 -7.66
C TRP A 65 -22.41 11.15 -7.16
N ARG A 66 -21.44 11.47 -8.02
CA ARG A 66 -20.03 11.57 -7.65
C ARG A 66 -19.83 12.63 -6.56
N ALA A 67 -20.41 13.82 -6.70
CA ALA A 67 -20.34 14.86 -5.68
C ALA A 67 -20.97 14.42 -4.35
N GLY A 68 -22.06 13.64 -4.39
CA GLY A 68 -22.70 13.07 -3.20
C GLY A 68 -21.84 12.03 -2.49
N LEU A 69 -21.24 11.10 -3.24
CA LEU A 69 -20.29 10.11 -2.70
C LEU A 69 -19.05 10.80 -2.12
N GLU A 70 -18.50 11.79 -2.82
CA GLU A 70 -17.39 12.59 -2.32
C GLU A 70 -17.74 13.38 -1.05
N ALA A 71 -18.96 13.92 -0.94
CA ALA A 71 -19.44 14.59 0.27
C ALA A 71 -19.61 13.63 1.45
N ALA A 72 -19.86 12.35 1.17
CA ALA A 72 -19.85 11.27 2.14
C ALA A 72 -18.45 10.66 2.38
N GLU A 73 -17.40 11.25 1.79
CA GLU A 73 -16.01 10.79 1.85
C GLU A 73 -15.79 9.38 1.28
N LEU A 74 -16.65 8.93 0.36
CA LEU A 74 -16.55 7.65 -0.34
C LEU A 74 -15.80 7.80 -1.66
N ARG A 75 -14.91 6.86 -1.95
CA ARG A 75 -14.08 6.89 -3.16
C ARG A 75 -14.83 6.32 -4.35
N VAL A 76 -14.75 7.04 -5.48
CA VAL A 76 -15.22 6.60 -6.80
C VAL A 76 -14.00 6.34 -7.68
N LEU A 77 -13.86 5.10 -8.13
CA LEU A 77 -12.75 4.65 -8.98
C LEU A 77 -13.08 4.74 -10.47
N ARG A 78 -14.36 4.59 -10.84
CA ARG A 78 -14.84 4.63 -12.23
C ARG A 78 -16.28 5.15 -12.30
N VAL A 79 -16.57 5.89 -13.35
CA VAL A 79 -17.92 6.21 -13.82
C VAL A 79 -18.09 5.62 -15.22
N LYS A 80 -19.13 4.80 -15.39
CA LYS A 80 -19.56 4.26 -16.68
C LYS A 80 -21.00 4.69 -16.98
N ILE A 81 -21.27 5.12 -18.22
CA ILE A 81 -22.63 5.43 -18.70
C ILE A 81 -22.95 4.48 -19.85
N GLU A 82 -24.01 3.72 -19.66
CA GLU A 82 -24.51 2.71 -20.58
C GLU A 82 -25.83 3.16 -21.18
N ALA A 83 -25.89 3.19 -22.51
CA ALA A 83 -27.10 3.46 -23.26
C ALA A 83 -27.82 2.15 -23.56
N ALA A 84 -29.15 2.15 -23.46
CA ALA A 84 -29.94 1.04 -23.96
C ALA A 84 -29.70 0.86 -25.47
N PRO A 85 -29.72 -0.38 -26.00
CA PRO A 85 -29.30 -0.68 -27.37
C PRO A 85 -30.30 -0.20 -28.43
N TRP A 86 -31.45 0.34 -28.01
CA TRP A 86 -32.46 0.98 -28.86
C TRP A 86 -32.40 2.52 -28.84
N ASN A 87 -31.44 3.10 -28.12
CA ASN A 87 -31.27 4.56 -28.08
C ASN A 87 -30.88 5.14 -29.44
N GLU A 88 -31.19 6.42 -29.62
CA GLU A 88 -30.74 7.19 -30.78
C GLU A 88 -29.20 7.23 -30.82
N ASP A 89 -28.64 7.16 -32.03
CA ASP A 89 -27.21 7.17 -32.34
C ASP A 89 -26.38 5.96 -31.85
N VAL A 90 -27.00 4.93 -31.29
CA VAL A 90 -26.35 3.62 -31.16
C VAL A 90 -26.03 3.10 -32.57
N PRO A 91 -24.77 2.70 -32.87
CA PRO A 91 -24.32 2.52 -34.25
C PRO A 91 -25.06 1.35 -34.95
N PRO A 92 -25.81 1.60 -36.03
CA PRO A 92 -26.54 0.57 -36.74
C PRO A 92 -25.63 -0.28 -37.65
N SER A 93 -24.40 0.17 -37.91
CA SER A 93 -23.40 -0.53 -38.73
C SER A 93 -21.98 -0.33 -38.19
N ASP A 94 -21.03 -1.15 -38.64
CA ASP A 94 -19.61 -1.02 -38.26
C ASP A 94 -18.99 0.30 -38.76
N GLU A 95 -19.51 0.87 -39.85
CA GLU A 95 -19.03 2.16 -40.40
C GLU A 95 -19.42 3.35 -39.52
N ASP A 96 -20.53 3.22 -38.77
CA ASP A 96 -21.03 4.24 -37.84
C ASP A 96 -20.40 4.10 -36.44
N ALA A 97 -19.67 3.01 -36.20
CA ALA A 97 -19.09 2.72 -34.90
C ALA A 97 -17.86 3.57 -34.62
N ARG A 98 -17.65 3.85 -33.33
CA ARG A 98 -16.46 4.53 -32.84
C ARG A 98 -15.58 3.57 -32.06
N ASP A 99 -14.27 3.70 -32.24
CA ASP A 99 -13.28 2.82 -31.61
C ASP A 99 -13.22 2.97 -30.08
N ASP A 100 -13.59 4.15 -29.56
CA ASP A 100 -13.57 4.45 -28.13
C ASP A 100 -14.84 3.99 -27.38
N LEU A 101 -15.86 3.53 -28.11
CA LEU A 101 -17.13 3.06 -27.57
C LEU A 101 -17.34 1.58 -27.91
N TYR A 102 -18.23 0.90 -27.19
CA TYR A 102 -18.40 -0.54 -27.36
C TYR A 102 -19.75 -1.04 -26.88
N PHE A 103 -20.20 -2.15 -27.48
CA PHE A 103 -21.29 -2.94 -26.89
C PHE A 103 -20.75 -3.80 -25.75
N GLU A 104 -21.46 -3.83 -24.63
CA GLU A 104 -21.21 -4.74 -23.52
C GLU A 104 -22.40 -5.71 -23.41
N HIS A 105 -22.09 -7.00 -23.38
CA HIS A 105 -23.10 -8.04 -23.16
C HIS A 105 -22.86 -8.66 -21.79
N HIS A 106 -23.92 -8.80 -21.00
CA HIS A 106 -23.90 -9.53 -19.74
C HIS A 106 -24.77 -10.77 -19.84
N VAL A 107 -24.14 -11.95 -19.84
CA VAL A 107 -24.85 -13.24 -19.84
C VAL A 107 -24.78 -13.84 -18.44
N LYS A 108 -25.93 -13.99 -17.78
CA LYS A 108 -26.03 -14.66 -16.49
C LYS A 108 -26.18 -16.16 -16.70
N VAL A 109 -25.31 -16.94 -16.08
CA VAL A 109 -25.32 -18.40 -16.15
C VAL A 109 -25.43 -19.02 -14.75
N LEU A 110 -26.06 -20.19 -14.68
CA LEU A 110 -26.20 -20.97 -13.45
C LEU A 110 -25.14 -22.08 -13.40
N LEU A 111 -24.42 -22.19 -12.27
CA LEU A 111 -23.43 -23.23 -12.03
C LEU A 111 -23.70 -23.93 -10.70
N PRO A 112 -23.34 -25.21 -10.54
CA PRO A 112 -23.30 -25.85 -9.23
C PRO A 112 -22.31 -25.14 -8.29
N SER A 113 -22.71 -24.84 -7.07
CA SER A 113 -21.86 -24.18 -6.08
C SER A 113 -20.64 -25.01 -5.73
N GLY A 114 -19.45 -24.40 -5.75
CA GLY A 114 -18.20 -25.07 -5.37
C GLY A 114 -17.65 -26.05 -6.42
N ASP A 115 -18.26 -26.16 -7.60
CA ASP A 115 -17.72 -26.96 -8.69
C ASP A 115 -16.64 -26.18 -9.46
N TYR A 116 -15.40 -26.30 -8.99
CA TYR A 116 -14.23 -25.70 -9.62
C TYR A 116 -13.97 -26.23 -11.04
N GLY A 117 -14.43 -27.44 -11.37
CA GLY A 117 -14.31 -28.02 -12.71
C GLY A 117 -15.23 -27.29 -13.69
N ALA A 118 -16.49 -27.13 -13.31
CA ALA A 118 -17.47 -26.37 -14.09
C ALA A 118 -17.06 -24.90 -14.26
N LEU A 119 -16.58 -24.25 -13.20
CA LEU A 119 -16.11 -22.85 -13.27
C LEU A 119 -14.91 -22.68 -14.22
N ARG A 120 -13.95 -23.62 -14.19
CA ARG A 120 -12.82 -23.62 -15.12
C ARG A 120 -13.27 -23.81 -16.56
N SER A 121 -14.20 -24.74 -16.79
CA SER A 121 -14.78 -24.98 -18.12
C SER A 121 -15.47 -23.72 -18.64
N LEU A 122 -16.33 -23.09 -17.83
CA LEU A 122 -17.02 -21.85 -18.17
C LEU A 122 -16.03 -20.75 -18.55
N THR A 123 -15.01 -20.56 -17.73
CA THR A 123 -13.99 -19.52 -17.94
C THR A 123 -13.24 -19.75 -19.26
N SER A 124 -12.90 -21.01 -19.57
CA SER A 124 -12.27 -21.37 -20.85
C SER A 124 -13.19 -21.10 -22.05
N THR A 125 -14.48 -21.47 -21.95
CA THR A 125 -15.47 -21.24 -23.00
C THR A 125 -15.67 -19.74 -23.24
N ALA A 126 -15.80 -18.96 -22.18
CA ALA A 126 -15.95 -17.50 -22.26
C ALA A 126 -14.73 -16.85 -22.94
N GLN A 127 -13.51 -17.22 -22.53
CA GLN A 127 -12.26 -16.65 -23.07
C GLN A 127 -12.12 -16.89 -24.58
N GLN A 128 -12.53 -18.04 -25.09
CA GLN A 128 -12.52 -18.34 -26.53
C GLN A 128 -13.43 -17.42 -27.35
N GLN A 129 -14.43 -16.82 -26.70
CA GLN A 129 -15.40 -15.89 -27.28
C GLN A 129 -15.09 -14.43 -26.88
N ALA A 130 -13.86 -14.14 -26.44
CA ALA A 130 -13.45 -12.83 -25.93
C ALA A 130 -14.36 -12.30 -24.81
N ALA A 131 -14.84 -13.21 -23.96
CA ALA A 131 -15.70 -12.92 -22.82
C ALA A 131 -15.03 -13.38 -21.51
N HIS A 132 -15.45 -12.79 -20.39
CA HIS A 132 -14.80 -12.95 -19.10
C HIS A 132 -15.80 -13.19 -17.98
N THR A 133 -15.43 -14.07 -17.04
CA THR A 133 -16.31 -14.48 -15.94
C THR A 133 -16.17 -13.55 -14.73
N SER A 134 -17.28 -13.32 -14.04
CA SER A 134 -17.37 -12.66 -12.74
C SER A 134 -18.56 -13.19 -11.93
N ARG A 135 -18.72 -12.74 -10.69
CA ARG A 135 -19.88 -13.06 -9.83
C ARG A 135 -20.33 -11.84 -9.04
N ASN A 136 -21.57 -11.82 -8.56
CA ASN A 136 -22.01 -10.84 -7.58
C ASN A 136 -21.88 -11.43 -6.17
N ALA A 137 -20.96 -10.92 -5.35
CA ALA A 137 -20.63 -11.44 -4.03
C ALA A 137 -21.80 -11.42 -3.04
N ARG A 138 -22.80 -10.55 -3.27
CA ARG A 138 -23.98 -10.43 -2.41
C ARG A 138 -25.09 -11.41 -2.75
N ARG A 139 -25.03 -12.06 -3.92
CA ARG A 139 -26.05 -13.04 -4.31
C ARG A 139 -25.65 -14.42 -3.81
N GLN A 140 -26.41 -14.92 -2.85
CA GLN A 140 -26.34 -16.31 -2.40
C GLN A 140 -27.66 -16.97 -2.75
N ARG A 141 -27.61 -18.24 -3.17
CA ARG A 141 -28.79 -19.05 -3.44
C ARG A 141 -28.81 -20.23 -2.49
N ASP A 142 -30.01 -20.64 -2.11
CA ASP A 142 -30.22 -21.75 -1.17
C ASP A 142 -30.24 -23.13 -1.86
N ASP A 143 -30.18 -23.17 -3.18
CA ASP A 143 -30.39 -24.36 -4.02
C ASP A 143 -29.10 -25.07 -4.45
N ALA A 144 -28.00 -24.88 -3.71
CA ALA A 144 -26.66 -25.41 -4.02
C ALA A 144 -26.12 -25.02 -5.41
N HIS A 145 -26.67 -23.97 -6.02
CA HIS A 145 -26.18 -23.36 -7.25
C HIS A 145 -25.71 -21.93 -7.01
N GLU A 146 -24.92 -21.40 -7.92
CA GLU A 146 -24.42 -20.04 -7.90
C GLU A 146 -24.58 -19.39 -9.27
N GLU A 147 -24.78 -18.08 -9.25
CA GLU A 147 -24.84 -17.27 -10.46
C GLU A 147 -23.42 -16.81 -10.84
N ARG A 148 -23.11 -16.88 -12.12
CA ARG A 148 -21.94 -16.25 -12.73
C ARG A 148 -22.39 -15.34 -13.85
N PHE A 149 -21.63 -14.26 -14.05
CA PHE A 149 -21.79 -13.39 -15.21
C PHE A 149 -20.66 -13.68 -16.19
N VAL A 150 -21.00 -13.73 -17.47
CA VAL A 150 -20.07 -13.79 -18.59
C VAL A 150 -20.22 -12.48 -19.35
N THR A 151 -19.20 -11.62 -19.28
CA THR A 151 -19.22 -10.29 -19.88
C THR A 151 -18.39 -10.26 -21.16
N GLN A 152 -18.94 -9.75 -22.25
CA GLN A 152 -18.26 -9.63 -23.55
C GLN A 152 -18.27 -8.17 -24.00
N ARG A 153 -17.11 -7.63 -24.40
CA ARG A 153 -16.99 -6.27 -24.95
C ARG A 153 -16.72 -6.31 -26.44
N CYS A 154 -17.51 -5.58 -27.23
CA CYS A 154 -17.38 -5.47 -28.67
C CYS A 154 -17.06 -4.03 -29.07
N HIS A 155 -15.77 -3.70 -29.15
CA HIS A 155 -15.27 -2.37 -29.55
C HIS A 155 -15.35 -2.16 -31.06
N GLY A 156 -15.60 -0.90 -31.47
CA GLY A 156 -15.48 -0.45 -32.85
C GLY A 156 -16.38 -1.18 -33.85
N VAL A 157 -17.53 -1.69 -33.39
CA VAL A 157 -18.49 -2.40 -34.24
C VAL A 157 -19.90 -1.87 -34.03
N GLY A 158 -20.74 -2.03 -35.06
CA GLY A 158 -22.15 -1.76 -35.01
C GLY A 158 -22.94 -2.88 -34.37
N ARG A 159 -24.20 -2.59 -34.04
CA ARG A 159 -25.10 -3.53 -33.35
C ARG A 159 -25.23 -4.90 -34.03
N PRO A 160 -25.36 -5.01 -35.37
CA PRO A 160 -25.48 -6.32 -36.02
C PRO A 160 -24.27 -7.24 -35.77
N THR A 161 -23.06 -6.67 -35.81
CA THR A 161 -21.82 -7.42 -35.57
C THR A 161 -21.68 -7.79 -34.09
N ALA A 162 -22.06 -6.89 -33.17
CA ALA A 162 -22.11 -7.19 -31.74
C ALA A 162 -23.08 -8.35 -31.44
N LEU A 163 -24.30 -8.31 -32.00
CA LEU A 163 -25.28 -9.38 -31.85
C LEU A 163 -24.78 -10.72 -32.42
N ALA A 164 -24.11 -10.73 -33.57
CA ALA A 164 -23.52 -11.95 -34.12
C ALA A 164 -22.45 -12.56 -33.18
N ARG A 165 -21.68 -11.72 -32.48
CA ARG A 165 -20.70 -12.17 -31.47
C ARG A 165 -21.39 -12.67 -30.20
N LEU A 166 -22.49 -12.06 -29.79
CA LEU A 166 -23.33 -12.53 -28.68
C LEU A 166 -23.94 -13.90 -29.00
N ASP A 167 -24.49 -14.09 -30.20
CA ASP A 167 -25.07 -15.36 -30.64
C ASP A 167 -24.02 -16.49 -30.64
N ALA A 168 -22.79 -16.18 -31.08
CA ALA A 168 -21.66 -17.12 -31.01
C ALA A 168 -21.31 -17.49 -29.56
N LEU A 169 -21.28 -16.50 -28.65
CA LEU A 169 -21.06 -16.72 -27.23
C LEU A 169 -22.16 -17.60 -26.62
N LEU A 170 -23.43 -17.28 -26.86
CA LEU A 170 -24.57 -18.05 -26.34
C LEU A 170 -24.58 -19.48 -26.88
N THR A 171 -24.20 -19.68 -28.14
CA THR A 171 -24.05 -21.02 -28.73
C THR A 171 -22.94 -21.79 -28.02
N ALA A 172 -21.76 -21.19 -27.84
CA ALA A 172 -20.65 -21.83 -27.15
C ALA A 172 -20.97 -22.19 -25.68
N LEU A 173 -21.70 -21.33 -24.98
CA LEU A 173 -22.15 -21.59 -23.60
C LEU A 173 -23.13 -22.77 -23.54
N ARG A 174 -24.11 -22.82 -24.45
CA ARG A 174 -25.09 -23.93 -24.53
C ARG A 174 -24.42 -25.25 -24.91
N ASP A 175 -23.51 -25.23 -25.88
CA ASP A 175 -22.72 -26.41 -26.28
C ASP A 175 -21.81 -26.91 -25.15
N GLY A 176 -21.33 -25.98 -24.31
CA GLY A 176 -20.60 -26.26 -23.07
C GLY A 176 -21.47 -26.79 -21.93
N GLY A 177 -22.79 -26.88 -22.11
CA GLY A 177 -23.75 -27.38 -21.12
C GLY A 177 -24.13 -26.36 -20.04
N PHE A 178 -23.87 -25.06 -20.23
CA PHE A 178 -24.19 -24.02 -19.27
C PHE A 178 -25.62 -23.51 -19.47
N GLU A 179 -26.38 -23.44 -18.37
CA GLU A 179 -27.73 -22.85 -18.37
C GLU A 179 -27.63 -21.32 -18.35
N VAL A 180 -28.20 -20.67 -19.36
CA VAL A 180 -28.29 -19.20 -19.45
C VAL A 180 -29.62 -18.75 -18.86
N LEU A 181 -29.55 -17.89 -17.84
CA LEU A 181 -30.71 -17.36 -17.13
C LEU A 181 -31.21 -16.04 -17.71
N GLU A 182 -30.28 -15.16 -18.07
CA GLU A 182 -30.56 -13.79 -18.49
C GLU A 182 -29.46 -13.28 -19.40
N VAL A 183 -29.83 -12.41 -20.33
CA VAL A 183 -28.92 -11.76 -21.27
C VAL A 183 -29.30 -10.28 -21.33
N GLU A 184 -28.35 -9.42 -21.03
CA GLU A 184 -28.45 -7.96 -21.16
C GLU A 184 -27.47 -7.49 -22.24
N GLU A 185 -27.91 -6.53 -23.05
CA GLU A 185 -27.13 -5.87 -24.11
C GLU A 185 -27.17 -4.37 -23.82
N GLU A 186 -26.01 -3.73 -23.75
CA GLU A 186 -25.88 -2.29 -23.51
C GLU A 186 -24.79 -1.70 -24.41
N TYR A 187 -24.87 -0.39 -24.68
CA TYR A 187 -23.85 0.33 -25.42
C TYR A 187 -23.15 1.34 -24.52
N VAL A 188 -21.88 1.10 -24.21
CA VAL A 188 -21.09 1.98 -23.33
C VAL A 188 -20.71 3.23 -24.09
N VAL A 189 -21.28 4.35 -23.68
CA VAL A 189 -21.08 5.67 -24.29
C VAL A 189 -20.10 6.55 -23.51
N HIS A 190 -19.74 6.13 -22.29
CA HIS A 190 -18.69 6.75 -21.46
C HIS A 190 -18.12 5.74 -20.47
N ASP A 191 -16.79 5.66 -20.37
CA ASP A 191 -16.05 5.00 -19.29
C ASP A 191 -14.77 5.80 -19.03
N ASP A 192 -14.64 6.36 -17.82
CA ASP A 192 -13.49 7.21 -17.45
C ASP A 192 -12.28 6.44 -16.90
N ALA A 193 -12.38 5.12 -16.73
CA ALA A 193 -11.38 4.33 -16.04
C ALA A 193 -11.31 2.86 -16.50
N LEU A 194 -11.12 2.64 -17.82
CA LEU A 194 -10.90 1.31 -18.41
C LEU A 194 -9.79 0.49 -17.72
N HIS A 195 -8.80 1.15 -17.11
CA HIS A 195 -7.70 0.50 -16.39
C HIS A 195 -8.15 -0.28 -15.14
N VAL A 196 -9.35 -0.04 -14.60
CA VAL A 196 -9.93 -0.81 -13.49
C VAL A 196 -10.07 -2.30 -13.85
N ASP A 197 -10.22 -2.59 -15.14
CA ASP A 197 -10.35 -3.95 -15.68
C ASP A 197 -9.01 -4.57 -16.14
N ARG A 198 -7.87 -3.93 -15.84
CA ARG A 198 -6.53 -4.43 -16.22
C ARG A 198 -6.29 -5.82 -15.64
N GLY A 199 -5.78 -6.73 -16.46
CA GLY A 199 -5.53 -8.13 -16.10
C GLY A 199 -6.79 -9.02 -16.08
N TRP A 200 -7.99 -8.44 -16.18
CA TRP A 200 -9.23 -9.21 -16.39
C TRP A 200 -9.42 -9.55 -17.87
N LEU A 201 -9.42 -8.51 -18.73
CA LEU A 201 -9.62 -8.61 -20.19
C LEU A 201 -8.39 -9.16 -20.93
N GLU A 202 -7.21 -8.61 -20.64
CA GLU A 202 -5.95 -9.06 -21.22
C GLU A 202 -5.35 -10.15 -20.33
N HIS A 203 -5.09 -11.34 -20.88
CA HIS A 203 -4.32 -12.35 -20.14
C HIS A 203 -2.85 -11.96 -20.15
N ASP A 204 -2.42 -11.21 -19.13
CA ASP A 204 -1.01 -10.98 -18.85
C ASP A 204 -0.55 -11.94 -17.73
N PRO A 205 0.22 -13.00 -18.04
CA PRO A 205 0.74 -13.90 -17.03
C PRO A 205 1.66 -13.22 -16.00
N ALA A 206 2.16 -12.00 -16.26
CA ALA A 206 2.87 -11.20 -15.25
C ALA A 206 1.92 -10.61 -14.19
N ALA A 207 0.66 -10.31 -14.54
CA ALA A 207 -0.36 -9.76 -13.64
C ALA A 207 -0.98 -10.82 -12.69
N ASP A 208 -0.86 -12.11 -13.03
CA ASP A 208 -1.30 -13.25 -12.21
C ASP A 208 -0.28 -13.64 -11.12
N SER A 209 0.94 -13.08 -11.15
CA SER A 209 1.94 -13.25 -10.10
C SER A 209 1.75 -12.19 -9.00
N GLY A 210 2.24 -12.44 -7.77
CA GLY A 210 1.93 -11.72 -6.52
C GLY A 210 1.99 -10.19 -6.49
N SER A 211 2.36 -9.53 -7.59
CA SER A 211 2.27 -8.10 -7.87
C SER A 211 0.87 -7.49 -7.65
N SER A 212 -0.22 -8.15 -8.07
CA SER A 212 -1.58 -7.59 -7.89
C SER A 212 -2.07 -7.62 -6.44
N LEU A 213 -1.79 -8.71 -5.71
CA LEU A 213 -2.11 -8.83 -4.29
C LEU A 213 -1.24 -7.89 -3.44
N ASP A 214 0.06 -7.83 -3.71
CA ASP A 214 1.00 -6.94 -3.01
C ASP A 214 0.60 -5.48 -3.21
N GLU A 215 0.33 -5.06 -4.45
CA GLU A 215 -0.12 -3.68 -4.73
C GLU A 215 -1.43 -3.35 -4.01
N ARG A 216 -2.37 -4.30 -4.02
CA ARG A 216 -3.64 -4.15 -3.31
C ARG A 216 -3.43 -3.94 -1.81
N LEU A 217 -2.63 -4.80 -1.18
CA LEU A 217 -2.30 -4.70 0.25
C LEU A 217 -1.58 -3.38 0.57
N ARG A 218 -0.77 -2.85 -0.34
CA ARG A 218 -0.09 -1.56 -0.16
C ARG A 218 -1.02 -0.35 -0.17
N THR A 219 -2.30 -0.52 -0.50
CA THR A 219 -3.32 0.53 -0.45
C THR A 219 -4.37 0.31 0.63
N ALA A 220 -4.19 -0.73 1.46
CA ALA A 220 -5.13 -1.09 2.51
C ALA A 220 -5.31 0.07 3.50
N PRO A 221 -6.53 0.35 3.98
CA PRO A 221 -6.77 1.35 5.01
C PRO A 221 -6.28 0.86 6.38
N ALA A 222 -6.19 1.80 7.34
CA ALA A 222 -5.94 1.47 8.73
C ALA A 222 -7.02 0.52 9.28
N GLY A 223 -6.63 -0.46 10.09
CA GLY A 223 -7.56 -1.42 10.70
C GLY A 223 -7.93 -2.62 9.84
N THR A 224 -7.35 -2.75 8.64
CA THR A 224 -7.47 -3.96 7.80
C THR A 224 -6.94 -5.17 8.57
N GLU A 225 -7.68 -6.29 8.55
CA GLU A 225 -7.27 -7.53 9.20
C GLU A 225 -5.90 -8.01 8.70
N GLY A 226 -5.09 -8.59 9.57
CA GLY A 226 -3.73 -9.07 9.27
C GLY A 226 -2.64 -8.00 9.30
N PHE A 227 -2.97 -6.71 9.34
CA PHE A 227 -2.02 -5.61 9.55
C PHE A 227 -1.80 -5.32 11.05
N PRO A 228 -0.63 -4.79 11.45
CA PRO A 228 -0.39 -4.37 12.82
C PRO A 228 -1.24 -3.16 13.21
N SER A 229 -1.50 -2.98 14.51
CA SER A 229 -2.21 -1.81 15.04
C SER A 229 -1.50 -0.48 14.78
N THR A 230 -0.20 -0.56 14.50
CA THR A 230 0.68 0.55 14.11
C THR A 230 0.66 0.86 12.62
N TYR A 231 -0.05 0.08 11.79
CA TYR A 231 -0.32 0.44 10.41
C TYR A 231 -1.38 1.56 10.35
N ARG A 232 -0.89 2.81 10.26
CA ARG A 232 -1.68 4.04 10.23
C ARG A 232 -1.39 4.85 8.96
N PRO A 233 -1.82 4.39 7.77
CA PRO A 233 -1.75 5.20 6.57
C PRO A 233 -2.57 6.49 6.73
N LEU A 234 -2.22 7.53 5.98
CA LEU A 234 -2.94 8.79 5.94
C LEU A 234 -4.40 8.54 5.53
N ALA A 235 -5.34 9.09 6.30
CA ALA A 235 -6.75 9.14 5.91
C ALA A 235 -6.93 10.21 4.82
N VAL A 236 -6.58 9.85 3.58
CA VAL A 236 -6.68 10.75 2.42
C VAL A 236 -8.13 10.86 1.98
N LYS A 237 -8.65 12.10 1.94
CA LYS A 237 -10.00 12.37 1.43
C LYS A 237 -10.01 12.34 -0.10
N PRO A 238 -11.14 11.99 -0.76
CA PRO A 238 -11.21 11.87 -2.23
C PRO A 238 -10.72 13.10 -3.04
N ARG A 239 -10.76 14.31 -2.47
CA ARG A 239 -10.32 15.55 -3.15
C ARG A 239 -8.83 15.87 -2.98
N GLN A 240 -8.12 15.12 -2.14
CA GLN A 240 -6.71 15.35 -1.88
C GLN A 240 -5.89 14.52 -2.84
N ASP A 241 -5.01 15.17 -3.61
CA ASP A 241 -4.02 14.47 -4.43
C ASP A 241 -2.83 14.05 -3.56
N ILE A 242 -3.09 13.08 -2.68
CA ILE A 242 -2.09 12.51 -1.78
C ILE A 242 -2.09 11.00 -1.99
N ARG A 243 -0.92 10.44 -2.22
CA ARG A 243 -0.73 9.00 -2.39
C ARG A 243 0.22 8.50 -1.34
N GLN A 244 -0.13 7.40 -0.70
CA GLN A 244 0.77 6.72 0.21
C GLN A 244 0.61 5.22 -0.02
N ARG A 245 1.74 4.55 -0.25
CA ARG A 245 1.80 3.10 -0.35
C ARG A 245 2.36 2.55 0.96
N ALA A 246 1.89 1.38 1.36
CA ALA A 246 2.49 0.66 2.46
C ALA A 246 3.91 0.21 2.08
N ALA A 247 4.83 0.26 3.06
CA ALA A 247 6.20 -0.18 2.91
C ALA A 247 6.40 -1.45 3.73
N PHE A 248 6.95 -2.48 3.09
CA PHE A 248 7.28 -3.73 3.77
C PHE A 248 8.29 -3.43 4.89
N ASP A 249 8.08 -4.02 6.07
CA ASP A 249 8.93 -3.85 7.23
C ASP A 249 9.22 -5.23 7.84
N PRO A 250 10.46 -5.74 7.73
CA PRO A 250 10.84 -7.02 8.33
C PRO A 250 10.51 -7.12 9.82
N ALA A 251 10.51 -5.99 10.55
CA ALA A 251 10.23 -6.00 11.98
C ALA A 251 8.78 -6.36 12.36
N LEU A 252 7.92 -6.51 11.36
CA LEU A 252 6.51 -6.86 11.49
C LEU A 252 6.19 -8.25 10.92
N LYS A 253 7.19 -9.09 10.63
CA LYS A 253 7.00 -10.42 10.01
C LYS A 253 6.12 -11.41 10.79
N GLN A 254 5.89 -11.15 12.07
CA GLN A 254 4.91 -11.87 12.89
C GLN A 254 3.45 -11.60 12.49
N PHE A 255 3.20 -10.59 11.66
CA PHE A 255 1.88 -10.29 11.08
C PHE A 255 1.79 -10.86 9.66
N ASP A 256 0.58 -11.30 9.27
CA ASP A 256 0.30 -11.77 7.90
C ASP A 256 0.64 -10.68 6.86
N HIS A 257 0.44 -9.42 7.23
CA HIS A 257 0.72 -8.25 6.42
C HIS A 257 1.72 -7.35 7.13
N ALA A 258 3.00 -7.71 7.01
CA ALA A 258 4.16 -7.05 7.62
C ALA A 258 4.50 -5.70 6.96
N PHE A 259 3.57 -4.74 7.06
CA PHE A 259 3.67 -3.42 6.45
C PHE A 259 3.55 -2.30 7.48
N ARG A 260 4.31 -1.22 7.24
CA ARG A 260 4.09 0.10 7.85
C ARG A 260 3.55 1.07 6.81
N ALA A 261 3.04 2.21 7.26
CA ALA A 261 2.76 3.32 6.35
C ALA A 261 4.07 3.83 5.71
N GLY A 262 4.13 3.89 4.38
CA GLY A 262 5.29 4.40 3.65
C GLY A 262 5.33 5.93 3.59
N GLU A 263 6.28 6.50 2.86
CA GLU A 263 6.36 7.94 2.70
C GLU A 263 5.24 8.48 1.78
N PRO A 264 4.48 9.51 2.20
CA PRO A 264 3.43 10.08 1.37
C PRO A 264 3.98 11.00 0.27
N VAL A 265 3.34 10.95 -0.90
CA VAL A 265 3.58 11.81 -2.05
C VAL A 265 2.39 12.75 -2.19
N PHE A 266 2.64 14.05 -2.13
CA PHE A 266 1.64 15.11 -2.30
C PHE A 266 1.77 15.65 -3.73
N GLY A 267 0.64 15.78 -4.43
CA GLY A 267 0.57 16.41 -5.75
C GLY A 267 0.94 17.89 -5.70
N ASP A 268 0.60 18.59 -4.61
CA ASP A 268 1.10 19.93 -4.32
C ASP A 268 2.36 19.86 -3.43
N ALA A 269 3.48 20.33 -3.99
CA ALA A 269 4.77 20.38 -3.30
C ALA A 269 4.74 21.24 -2.02
N ALA A 270 3.95 22.33 -2.00
CA ALA A 270 3.83 23.20 -0.83
C ALA A 270 3.06 22.52 0.31
N GLU A 271 2.04 21.72 -0.01
CA GLU A 271 1.34 20.89 0.99
C GLU A 271 2.26 19.83 1.57
N GLY A 272 2.99 19.13 0.69
CA GLY A 272 3.96 18.13 1.10
C GLY A 272 5.04 18.70 2.01
N GLU A 273 5.54 19.91 1.74
CA GLU A 273 6.53 20.55 2.60
C GLU A 273 5.95 20.97 3.97
N ARG A 274 4.73 21.50 4.00
CA ARG A 274 4.04 21.80 5.28
C ARG A 274 3.85 20.54 6.12
N TRP A 275 3.43 19.43 5.50
CA TRP A 275 3.26 18.16 6.20
C TRP A 275 4.60 17.62 6.75
N ARG A 276 5.68 17.63 5.95
CA ARG A 276 7.01 17.20 6.41
C ARG A 276 7.55 18.10 7.52
N ALA A 277 7.32 19.42 7.43
CA ALA A 277 7.70 20.35 8.48
C ALA A 277 6.95 20.07 9.79
N ALA A 278 5.64 19.78 9.73
CA ALA A 278 4.85 19.35 10.89
C ALA A 278 5.40 18.04 11.49
N ARG A 279 5.71 17.04 10.67
CA ARG A 279 6.34 15.78 11.11
C ARG A 279 7.69 16.02 11.80
N ARG A 280 8.56 16.87 11.23
CA ARG A 280 9.85 17.22 11.84
C ARG A 280 9.67 17.91 13.18
N ALA A 281 8.71 18.83 13.30
CA ALA A 281 8.40 19.49 14.57
C ALA A 281 7.89 18.49 15.63
N ALA A 282 6.96 17.61 15.25
CA ALA A 282 6.44 16.55 16.11
C ALA A 282 7.55 15.57 16.56
N MET A 283 8.44 15.20 15.64
CA MET A 283 9.59 14.34 15.94
C MET A 283 10.61 15.04 16.85
N ALA A 284 10.90 16.32 16.63
CA ALA A 284 11.79 17.12 17.48
C ALA A 284 11.25 17.21 18.91
N HIS A 285 9.94 17.49 19.05
CA HIS A 285 9.28 17.55 20.35
C HIS A 285 9.29 16.19 21.06
N THR A 286 8.97 15.13 20.34
CA THR A 286 9.00 13.76 20.86
C THR A 286 10.40 13.38 21.36
N LEU A 287 11.45 13.72 20.60
CA LEU A 287 12.84 13.48 21.01
C LEU A 287 13.21 14.30 22.26
N ALA A 288 12.76 15.55 22.35
CA ALA A 288 12.96 16.39 23.53
C ALA A 288 12.27 15.82 24.78
N VAL A 289 11.05 15.29 24.64
CA VAL A 289 10.33 14.59 25.72
C VAL A 289 11.11 13.36 26.17
N VAL A 290 11.61 12.54 25.24
CA VAL A 290 12.46 11.39 25.58
C VAL A 290 13.72 11.83 26.32
N ALA A 291 14.39 12.88 25.85
CA ALA A 291 15.62 13.40 26.47
C ALA A 291 15.39 13.95 27.88
N ALA A 292 14.22 14.55 28.15
CA ALA A 292 13.82 15.04 29.48
C ALA A 292 13.24 13.96 30.40
N SER A 293 12.93 12.77 29.86
CA SER A 293 12.33 11.68 30.63
C SER A 293 13.34 11.05 31.61
N PRO A 294 12.87 10.42 32.71
CA PRO A 294 13.75 9.65 33.60
C PRO A 294 14.43 8.46 32.91
N TRP A 295 13.97 8.09 31.71
CA TRP A 295 14.47 6.97 30.93
C TRP A 295 15.60 7.33 29.97
N THR A 296 16.01 8.61 29.86
CA THR A 296 17.10 9.03 28.96
C THR A 296 18.42 8.28 29.22
N GLY A 297 18.69 7.90 30.47
CA GLY A 297 19.86 7.08 30.84
C GLY A 297 19.79 5.64 30.35
N HIS A 298 18.61 5.17 29.95
CA HIS A 298 18.34 3.83 29.43
C HIS A 298 18.23 3.80 27.90
N LEU A 299 18.23 4.94 27.23
CA LEU A 299 17.96 5.04 25.80
C LEU A 299 19.16 5.57 25.03
N VAL A 300 19.57 4.84 24.00
CA VAL A 300 20.65 5.24 23.08
C VAL A 300 20.05 5.37 21.69
N LEU A 301 20.00 6.59 21.18
CA LEU A 301 19.48 6.88 19.85
C LEU A 301 20.38 6.26 18.78
N ARG A 302 19.78 5.70 17.73
CA ARG A 302 20.46 5.15 16.55
C ARG A 302 19.64 5.44 15.30
N GLY A 303 19.97 4.78 14.20
CA GLY A 303 19.15 4.80 13.00
C GLY A 303 19.17 6.14 12.28
N SER A 304 18.13 6.38 11.48
CA SER A 304 18.12 7.42 10.44
C SER A 304 18.30 8.84 10.99
N VAL A 305 17.76 9.13 12.17
CA VAL A 305 17.87 10.44 12.82
C VAL A 305 19.31 10.76 13.22
N VAL A 306 20.06 9.78 13.74
CA VAL A 306 21.47 9.98 14.13
C VAL A 306 22.34 10.23 12.90
N LEU A 307 22.00 9.63 11.74
CA LEU A 307 22.77 9.81 10.52
C LEU A 307 22.80 11.28 10.05
N ARG A 308 21.80 12.10 10.39
CA ARG A 308 21.84 13.55 10.10
C ARG A 308 22.96 14.28 10.84
N ALA A 309 23.36 13.80 12.03
CA ALA A 309 24.51 14.35 12.74
C ALA A 309 25.84 14.01 12.07
N TRP A 310 25.91 12.88 11.35
CA TRP A 310 27.14 12.38 10.72
C TRP A 310 27.31 12.81 9.27
N LEU A 311 26.22 12.83 8.52
CA LEU A 311 26.22 13.02 7.07
C LEU A 311 25.60 14.35 6.65
N GLY A 312 25.04 15.13 7.59
CA GLY A 312 24.38 16.40 7.29
C GLY A 312 23.23 16.22 6.30
N ASP A 313 23.23 17.03 5.24
CA ASP A 313 22.20 17.00 4.19
C ASP A 313 22.34 15.83 3.21
N ALA A 314 23.47 15.11 3.22
CA ALA A 314 23.62 13.88 2.44
C ALA A 314 22.79 12.73 3.03
N ALA A 315 22.52 12.74 4.34
CA ALA A 315 21.62 11.76 4.93
C ALA A 315 20.18 12.00 4.48
N ARG A 316 19.49 10.90 4.13
CA ARG A 316 18.07 10.91 3.81
C ARG A 316 17.24 11.49 4.96
N GLU A 317 16.07 12.04 4.62
CA GLU A 317 15.12 12.50 5.64
C GLU A 317 14.77 11.36 6.61
N PRO A 318 14.88 11.56 7.93
CA PRO A 318 14.58 10.51 8.91
C PRO A 318 13.10 10.13 8.94
N GLY A 319 12.82 8.84 9.13
CA GLY A 319 11.45 8.30 9.17
C GLY A 319 10.92 8.09 10.59
N ASP A 320 11.81 7.80 11.53
CA ASP A 320 11.53 7.18 12.82
C ASP A 320 12.62 7.54 13.84
N LEU A 321 12.29 7.39 15.13
CA LEU A 321 13.24 7.49 16.24
C LEU A 321 13.58 6.08 16.74
N ASP A 322 14.77 5.59 16.40
CA ASP A 322 15.24 4.27 16.83
C ASP A 322 16.09 4.37 18.11
N PHE A 323 15.79 3.55 19.10
CA PHE A 323 16.52 3.46 20.36
C PHE A 323 17.00 2.05 20.64
N VAL A 324 18.26 1.91 21.04
CA VAL A 324 18.71 0.75 21.80
C VAL A 324 18.41 0.97 23.27
N VAL A 325 17.72 0.01 23.87
CA VAL A 325 17.39 0.02 25.29
C VAL A 325 18.51 -0.62 26.10
N THR A 326 18.91 0.06 27.17
CA THR A 326 19.98 -0.35 28.09
C THR A 326 19.47 -0.33 29.53
N PRO A 327 19.97 -1.17 30.45
CA PRO A 327 20.97 -2.22 30.23
C PRO A 327 20.39 -3.41 29.44
N LEU A 328 21.28 -4.26 28.91
CA LEU A 328 20.93 -5.46 28.12
C LEU A 328 19.97 -6.42 28.86
N SER A 329 19.92 -6.35 30.18
CA SER A 329 19.06 -7.18 31.03
C SER A 329 17.59 -6.72 31.06
N LEU A 330 17.27 -5.53 30.54
CA LEU A 330 15.90 -5.04 30.51
C LEU A 330 15.12 -5.79 29.42
N ALA A 331 14.04 -6.47 29.82
CA ALA A 331 13.20 -7.25 28.90
C ALA A 331 12.08 -6.40 28.29
N SER A 332 11.70 -6.69 27.06
CA SER A 332 10.67 -5.95 26.30
C SER A 332 9.26 -6.04 26.91
N ASP A 333 8.98 -7.08 27.68
CA ASP A 333 7.71 -7.35 28.36
C ASP A 333 7.74 -7.05 29.87
N SER A 334 8.86 -6.49 30.37
CA SER A 334 9.03 -6.16 31.78
C SER A 334 8.10 -5.03 32.24
N ARG A 335 7.85 -4.97 33.55
CA ARG A 335 7.04 -3.90 34.17
C ARG A 335 7.71 -2.53 33.97
N GLU A 336 9.03 -2.51 34.00
CA GLU A 336 9.88 -1.34 33.78
C GLU A 336 9.71 -0.82 32.35
N THR A 337 9.73 -1.70 31.34
CA THR A 337 9.44 -1.32 29.95
C THR A 337 8.04 -0.76 29.79
N LYS A 338 7.03 -1.38 30.44
CA LYS A 338 5.67 -0.84 30.45
C LYS A 338 5.63 0.56 31.07
N ALA A 339 6.29 0.76 32.21
CA ALA A 339 6.38 2.05 32.88
C ALA A 339 7.12 3.11 32.03
N MET A 340 8.10 2.68 31.22
CA MET A 340 8.78 3.53 30.25
C MET A 340 7.83 4.02 29.17
N LEU A 341 7.14 3.11 28.48
CA LEU A 341 6.21 3.47 27.40
C LEU A 341 5.04 4.30 27.94
N ASP A 342 4.40 3.87 29.03
CA ASP A 342 3.29 4.59 29.66
C ASP A 342 3.74 5.98 30.14
N GLY A 343 4.96 6.11 30.66
CA GLY A 343 5.55 7.37 31.09
C GLY A 343 5.82 8.34 29.95
N LEU A 344 6.28 7.85 28.79
CA LEU A 344 6.47 8.67 27.59
C LEU A 344 5.12 9.15 27.04
N VAL A 345 4.10 8.28 26.99
CA VAL A 345 2.74 8.67 26.60
C VAL A 345 2.18 9.73 27.54
N ALA A 346 2.34 9.56 28.86
CA ALA A 346 1.91 10.54 29.83
C ALA A 346 2.64 11.88 29.70
N ALA A 347 3.96 11.86 29.40
CA ALA A 347 4.74 13.06 29.20
C ALA A 347 4.29 13.84 27.94
N VAL A 348 4.06 13.15 26.81
CA VAL A 348 3.48 13.77 25.61
C VAL A 348 2.04 14.24 25.88
N SER A 349 1.26 13.52 26.69
CA SER A 349 -0.09 14.00 27.04
C SER A 349 -0.08 15.27 27.89
N ALA A 350 0.94 15.46 28.74
CA ALA A 350 1.08 16.65 29.57
C ALA A 350 1.65 17.84 28.77
N ASP A 351 2.48 17.57 27.78
CA ASP A 351 3.04 18.54 26.84
C ASP A 351 2.96 17.99 25.40
N PRO A 352 1.81 18.17 24.72
CA PRO A 352 1.59 17.60 23.39
C PRO A 352 2.37 18.30 22.28
N GLY A 353 3.01 19.44 22.56
CA GLY A 353 3.79 20.17 21.57
C GLY A 353 3.02 20.41 20.26
N PRO A 354 3.63 20.22 19.09
CA PRO A 354 3.05 20.54 17.79
C PRO A 354 2.07 19.46 17.32
N GLY A 355 0.90 19.42 17.97
CA GLY A 355 -0.25 18.63 17.54
C GLY A 355 -0.18 17.13 17.85
N LEU A 356 0.76 16.67 18.69
CA LEU A 356 0.83 15.24 19.05
C LEU A 356 -0.41 14.80 19.83
N ARG A 357 -0.90 13.61 19.52
CA ARG A 357 -2.12 13.00 20.04
C ARG A 357 -1.80 11.79 20.89
N ALA A 358 -1.37 12.05 22.13
CA ALA A 358 -1.08 11.00 23.11
C ALA A 358 -2.31 10.11 23.43
N ASP A 359 -3.52 10.66 23.30
CA ASP A 359 -4.80 9.94 23.44
C ASP A 359 -5.00 8.85 22.37
N GLN A 360 -4.27 8.95 21.26
CA GLN A 360 -4.32 8.02 20.14
C GLN A 360 -3.04 7.18 20.02
N ALA A 361 -2.15 7.24 21.02
CA ALA A 361 -0.90 6.51 21.01
C ALA A 361 -1.16 5.01 20.99
N VAL A 362 -0.40 4.29 20.15
CA VAL A 362 -0.52 2.85 19.96
C VAL A 362 0.86 2.22 20.05
N SER A 363 0.96 1.06 20.71
CA SER A 363 2.20 0.30 20.82
C SER A 363 2.02 -1.14 20.36
N GLU A 364 3.03 -1.65 19.67
CA GLU A 364 3.05 -3.00 19.10
C GLU A 364 4.37 -3.70 19.45
N HIS A 365 4.34 -5.04 19.53
CA HIS A 365 5.58 -5.82 19.56
C HIS A 365 6.17 -5.88 18.16
N ILE A 366 7.49 -5.74 18.06
CA ILE A 366 8.24 -5.87 16.81
C ILE A 366 9.44 -6.78 16.99
N TRP A 367 9.98 -7.31 15.90
CA TRP A 367 11.19 -8.13 15.91
C TRP A 367 12.26 -7.54 15.01
N THR A 368 13.18 -6.76 15.57
CA THR A 368 14.10 -5.95 14.77
C THR A 368 15.17 -6.83 14.11
N TYR A 369 15.19 -6.80 12.77
CA TYR A 369 16.06 -7.59 11.88
C TYR A 369 16.03 -9.10 12.17
N ASP A 370 14.82 -9.65 12.43
CA ASP A 370 14.55 -11.06 12.76
C ASP A 370 15.36 -11.63 13.95
N ARG A 371 16.00 -10.76 14.75
CA ARG A 371 16.98 -11.17 15.76
C ARG A 371 16.58 -10.83 17.19
N VAL A 372 16.16 -9.59 17.43
CA VAL A 372 15.99 -9.07 18.79
C VAL A 372 14.58 -8.51 19.02
N PRO A 373 14.01 -8.70 20.23
CA PRO A 373 12.70 -8.18 20.56
C PRO A 373 12.69 -6.66 20.60
N GLY A 374 11.59 -6.07 20.16
CA GLY A 374 11.37 -4.63 20.19
C GLY A 374 9.96 -4.23 20.56
N ARG A 375 9.79 -2.93 20.84
CA ARG A 375 8.50 -2.27 21.02
C ARG A 375 8.43 -1.07 20.08
N ARG A 376 7.42 -1.03 19.23
CA ARG A 376 7.06 0.16 18.45
C ARG A 376 6.05 0.97 19.23
N LEU A 377 6.20 2.29 19.26
CA LEU A 377 5.25 3.26 19.80
C LEU A 377 5.00 4.32 18.72
N LEU A 378 3.75 4.61 18.43
CA LEU A 378 3.35 5.68 17.53
C LEU A 378 2.62 6.78 18.29
N PHE A 379 2.95 8.02 17.97
CA PHE A 379 2.16 9.20 18.30
C PHE A 379 1.61 9.82 17.02
N PRO A 380 0.29 9.78 16.78
CA PRO A 380 -0.30 10.57 15.73
C PRO A 380 -0.07 12.07 15.99
N PHE A 381 0.02 12.87 14.93
CA PHE A 381 0.09 14.33 15.02
C PHE A 381 -0.85 14.98 14.01
N ASP A 382 -1.57 15.99 14.47
CA ASP A 382 -2.43 16.80 13.62
C ASP A 382 -1.60 17.79 12.79
N ALA A 383 -1.92 17.92 11.51
CA ALA A 383 -1.31 18.88 10.59
C ALA A 383 -2.41 19.78 10.01
N ASP A 384 -2.22 21.10 10.08
CA ASP A 384 -3.27 22.05 9.72
C ASP A 384 -3.77 21.87 8.28
N ASN A 385 -5.07 21.52 8.14
CA ASN A 385 -5.75 21.23 6.88
C ASN A 385 -5.09 20.13 6.03
N LEU A 386 -4.29 19.26 6.64
CA LEU A 386 -3.62 18.14 6.00
C LEU A 386 -3.96 16.84 6.75
N PRO A 387 -3.82 15.67 6.11
CA PRO A 387 -4.07 14.41 6.79
C PRO A 387 -3.15 14.23 8.00
N GLN A 388 -3.70 13.71 9.10
CA GLN A 388 -2.97 13.40 10.32
C GLN A 388 -1.81 12.43 10.00
N GLY A 389 -0.60 12.77 10.46
CA GLY A 389 0.57 11.90 10.34
C GLY A 389 0.87 11.14 11.63
N ALA A 390 1.98 10.41 11.67
CA ALA A 390 2.46 9.77 12.90
C ALA A 390 3.99 9.87 13.04
N VAL A 391 4.45 10.00 14.29
CA VAL A 391 5.86 9.84 14.68
C VAL A 391 6.03 8.45 15.26
N GLN A 392 6.97 7.69 14.71
CA GLN A 392 7.32 6.35 15.15
C GLN A 392 8.54 6.36 16.05
N LEU A 393 8.47 5.62 17.15
CA LEU A 393 9.59 5.30 18.01
C LEU A 393 9.73 3.78 18.10
N ASP A 394 10.92 3.28 17.80
CA ASP A 394 11.26 1.87 17.94
C ASP A 394 12.26 1.68 19.07
N PHE A 395 11.91 0.83 20.02
CA PHE A 395 12.74 0.48 21.17
C PHE A 395 13.22 -0.95 21.01
N VAL A 396 14.52 -1.13 20.79
CA VAL A 396 15.15 -2.43 20.56
C VAL A 396 15.82 -2.91 21.85
N PHE A 397 15.45 -4.11 22.30
CA PHE A 397 15.98 -4.72 23.53
C PHE A 397 17.02 -5.77 23.17
N ASN A 398 17.90 -6.12 24.12
CA ASN A 398 18.94 -7.15 23.94
C ASN A 398 19.91 -6.93 22.77
N GLU A 399 19.90 -5.75 22.15
CA GLU A 399 20.89 -5.34 21.16
C GLU A 399 22.23 -5.05 21.84
N ARG A 400 23.33 -5.54 21.25
CA ARG A 400 24.67 -5.31 21.79
C ARG A 400 25.13 -3.90 21.45
N LEU A 401 25.68 -3.23 22.46
CA LEU A 401 26.27 -1.90 22.34
C LEU A 401 27.79 -1.99 22.62
N PRO A 402 28.60 -2.45 21.65
CA PRO A 402 30.04 -2.73 21.85
C PRO A 402 30.89 -1.48 22.06
N GLU A 403 30.42 -0.32 21.61
CA GLU A 403 31.04 0.98 21.89
C GLU A 403 30.15 1.79 22.83
N PRO A 404 30.70 2.54 23.80
CA PRO A 404 29.89 3.40 24.66
C PRO A 404 29.21 4.50 23.83
N PRO A 405 27.96 4.88 24.16
CA PRO A 405 27.26 5.92 23.44
C PRO A 405 27.87 7.29 23.76
N ILE A 406 27.80 8.20 22.79
CA ILE A 406 28.32 9.56 22.89
C ILE A 406 27.16 10.56 22.98
N SER A 407 27.39 11.71 23.61
CA SER A 407 26.39 12.79 23.64
C SER A 407 26.49 13.62 22.36
N VAL A 408 25.37 13.69 21.62
CA VAL A 408 25.31 14.31 20.29
C VAL A 408 24.09 15.21 20.25
N GLU A 409 24.24 16.37 19.62
CA GLU A 409 23.13 17.24 19.26
C GLU A 409 22.62 16.84 17.88
N ILE A 410 21.32 16.58 17.77
CA ILE A 410 20.73 15.98 16.57
C ILE A 410 20.16 17.07 15.65
N PRO A 411 20.80 17.42 14.52
CA PRO A 411 20.22 18.35 13.56
C PRO A 411 19.16 17.65 12.68
N PRO A 412 18.14 18.38 12.19
CA PRO A 412 17.76 19.75 12.56
C PRO A 412 16.93 19.82 13.86
N LEU A 413 16.77 18.71 14.59
CA LEU A 413 15.89 18.61 15.77
C LEU A 413 16.39 19.38 17.01
N GLY A 414 17.68 19.69 17.09
CA GLY A 414 18.31 20.52 18.14
C GLY A 414 18.39 19.87 19.53
N THR A 415 17.98 18.60 19.68
CA THR A 415 18.00 17.91 20.96
C THR A 415 19.34 17.23 21.19
N ARG A 416 19.93 17.41 22.38
CA ARG A 416 21.14 16.68 22.81
C ARG A 416 20.77 15.40 23.53
N ILE A 417 21.24 14.26 23.02
CA ILE A 417 20.92 12.93 23.55
C ILE A 417 22.10 11.98 23.42
N ARG A 418 22.06 10.86 24.14
CA ARG A 418 23.02 9.75 23.97
C ARG A 418 22.71 9.03 22.65
N ALA A 419 23.70 8.90 21.79
CA ALA A 419 23.57 8.29 20.48
C ALA A 419 24.72 7.32 20.18
N ALA A 420 24.48 6.40 19.25
CA ALA A 420 25.50 5.53 18.70
C ALA A 420 26.56 6.33 17.92
N THR A 421 27.81 5.87 17.97
CA THR A 421 28.92 6.44 17.20
C THR A 421 28.72 6.22 15.70
N PRO A 422 29.41 6.99 14.83
CA PRO A 422 29.39 6.73 13.39
C PRO A 422 29.97 5.34 13.04
N ASN A 423 31.00 4.88 13.76
CA ASN A 423 31.57 3.54 13.59
C ASN A 423 30.53 2.44 13.84
N LEU A 424 29.84 2.52 14.98
CA LEU A 424 28.81 1.54 15.33
C LEU A 424 27.60 1.62 14.40
N SER A 425 27.25 2.83 13.95
CA SER A 425 26.19 3.02 12.94
C SER A 425 26.51 2.28 11.63
N LEU A 426 27.75 2.40 11.13
CA LEU A 426 28.18 1.67 9.94
C LEU A 426 28.24 0.16 10.18
N ALA A 427 28.82 -0.27 11.31
CA ALA A 427 28.98 -1.68 11.64
C ALA A 427 27.63 -2.40 11.76
N TRP A 428 26.62 -1.75 12.32
CA TRP A 428 25.26 -2.26 12.36
C TRP A 428 24.60 -2.36 10.98
N LYS A 429 24.79 -1.36 10.10
CA LYS A 429 24.27 -1.44 8.72
C LYS A 429 24.87 -2.64 7.97
N LEU A 430 26.16 -2.87 8.12
CA LEU A 430 26.84 -4.04 7.57
C LEU A 430 26.32 -5.34 8.21
N GLN A 431 26.08 -5.37 9.52
CA GLN A 431 25.47 -6.54 10.17
C GLN A 431 24.12 -6.88 9.55
N TRP A 432 23.21 -5.91 9.45
CA TRP A 432 21.86 -6.16 8.93
C TRP A 432 21.88 -6.62 7.46
N LEU A 433 22.73 -6.00 6.63
CA LEU A 433 22.90 -6.40 5.25
C LEU A 433 23.41 -7.85 5.10
N MET A 434 24.24 -8.31 6.03
CA MET A 434 24.87 -9.64 5.98
C MET A 434 24.06 -10.74 6.64
N THR A 435 23.25 -10.43 7.65
CA THR A 435 22.62 -11.43 8.52
C THR A 435 21.09 -11.47 8.46
N ASP A 436 20.44 -10.42 7.94
CA ASP A 436 18.98 -10.39 7.84
C ASP A 436 18.49 -11.26 6.67
N ALA A 437 17.34 -11.91 6.83
CA ALA A 437 16.66 -12.64 5.77
C ALA A 437 16.08 -11.72 4.68
N TYR A 438 15.88 -10.43 5.01
CA TYR A 438 15.31 -9.39 4.15
C TYR A 438 16.19 -8.11 4.13
N PRO A 439 17.43 -8.15 3.59
CA PRO A 439 18.30 -6.98 3.51
C PRO A 439 17.62 -5.81 2.78
N GLN A 440 17.55 -4.65 3.42
CA GLN A 440 16.78 -3.50 2.91
C GLN A 440 17.66 -2.52 2.12
N GLY A 441 17.15 -1.96 1.01
CA GLY A 441 17.85 -0.96 0.20
C GLY A 441 18.23 0.32 0.96
N LYS A 442 17.43 0.73 1.96
CA LYS A 442 17.76 1.86 2.84
C LYS A 442 19.04 1.62 3.65
N ASP A 443 19.31 0.37 4.03
CA ASP A 443 20.48 0.02 4.82
C ASP A 443 21.74 0.01 3.96
N LEU A 444 21.64 -0.44 2.70
CA LEU A 444 22.69 -0.30 1.70
C LEU A 444 23.02 1.17 1.41
N TYR A 445 22.00 2.00 1.19
CA TYR A 445 22.18 3.43 0.97
C TYR A 445 22.89 4.10 2.15
N ASP A 446 22.40 3.87 3.37
CA ASP A 446 22.98 4.45 4.59
C ASP A 446 24.42 3.93 4.82
N ALA A 447 24.70 2.65 4.56
CA ALA A 447 26.03 2.04 4.69
C ALA A 447 27.05 2.67 3.73
N VAL A 448 26.66 2.91 2.46
CA VAL A 448 27.54 3.55 1.48
C VAL A 448 27.94 4.94 1.96
N LEU A 449 26.97 5.77 2.34
CA LEU A 449 27.25 7.14 2.76
C LEU A 449 28.11 7.18 4.03
N LEU A 450 27.85 6.29 4.99
CA LEU A 450 28.67 6.15 6.18
C LEU A 450 30.10 5.71 5.85
N ALA A 451 30.28 4.69 5.01
CA ALA A 451 31.59 4.18 4.65
C ALA A 451 32.44 5.21 3.90
N GLU A 452 31.82 6.14 3.16
CA GLU A 452 32.53 7.24 2.51
C GLU A 452 33.04 8.32 3.47
N HIS A 453 32.52 8.37 4.70
CA HIS A 453 32.84 9.40 5.70
C HIS A 453 33.43 8.83 6.99
N THR A 454 33.43 7.51 7.18
CA THR A 454 33.83 6.84 8.42
C THR A 454 34.39 5.46 8.13
N ALA A 455 35.55 5.16 8.73
CA ALA A 455 36.16 3.82 8.68
C ALA A 455 35.85 3.05 9.97
N ALA A 456 34.80 2.22 9.94
CA ALA A 456 34.49 1.34 11.06
C ALA A 456 35.58 0.26 11.21
N PRO A 457 36.06 -0.02 12.44
CA PRO A 457 37.03 -1.09 12.66
C PRO A 457 36.50 -2.44 12.16
N LEU A 458 37.29 -3.18 11.38
CA LEU A 458 36.89 -4.48 10.84
C LEU A 458 36.47 -5.46 11.95
N GLU A 459 37.20 -5.49 13.06
CA GLU A 459 36.89 -6.36 14.20
C GLU A 459 35.55 -6.02 14.86
N LEU A 460 35.15 -4.73 14.86
CA LEU A 460 33.82 -4.34 15.36
C LEU A 460 32.70 -4.97 14.51
N VAL A 461 32.86 -4.96 13.18
CA VAL A 461 31.90 -5.58 12.26
C VAL A 461 31.88 -7.10 12.46
N ARG A 462 33.05 -7.73 12.52
CA ARG A 462 33.19 -9.18 12.73
C ARG A 462 32.55 -9.63 14.03
N ASP A 463 32.78 -8.91 15.13
CA ASP A 463 32.19 -9.24 16.42
C ASP A 463 30.67 -9.12 16.44
N LEU A 464 30.11 -8.19 15.66
CA LEU A 464 28.65 -8.02 15.55
C LEU A 464 27.99 -9.11 14.70
N ILE A 465 28.62 -9.59 13.62
CA ILE A 465 28.04 -10.63 12.74
C ILE A 465 28.35 -12.06 13.21
N ARG A 466 29.33 -12.24 14.10
CA ARG A 466 29.76 -13.55 14.62
C ARG A 466 28.66 -14.37 15.28
N PRO A 467 27.72 -13.80 16.07
CA PRO A 467 26.65 -14.59 16.67
C PRO A 467 25.79 -15.33 15.63
N GLU A 468 25.59 -14.74 14.45
CA GLU A 468 24.78 -15.30 13.37
C GLU A 468 25.61 -16.14 12.39
N LEU A 469 26.83 -15.68 12.04
CA LEU A 469 27.66 -16.30 11.00
C LEU A 469 28.74 -17.27 11.54
N GLY A 470 28.94 -17.32 12.86
CA GLY A 470 29.96 -18.17 13.47
C GLY A 470 31.37 -17.83 12.97
N ARG A 471 32.09 -18.84 12.45
CA ARG A 471 33.46 -18.67 11.92
C ARG A 471 33.51 -17.92 10.59
N LEU A 472 32.42 -17.90 9.82
CA LEU A 472 32.37 -17.15 8.55
C LEU A 472 32.51 -15.64 8.77
N ALA A 473 32.24 -15.15 9.98
CA ALA A 473 32.53 -13.77 10.36
C ALA A 473 34.00 -13.40 10.19
N ASP A 474 34.94 -14.32 10.46
CA ASP A 474 36.38 -14.07 10.35
C ASP A 474 36.83 -13.87 8.89
N GLU A 475 36.03 -14.38 7.95
CA GLU A 475 36.26 -14.28 6.51
C GLU A 475 35.65 -13.02 5.89
N PHE A 476 34.91 -12.21 6.67
CA PHE A 476 34.32 -10.98 6.18
C PHE A 476 35.39 -10.01 5.68
N THR A 477 35.19 -9.50 4.46
CA THR A 477 35.98 -8.47 3.80
C THR A 477 35.06 -7.47 3.12
N ALA A 478 35.63 -6.38 2.60
CA ALA A 478 34.88 -5.42 1.79
C ALA A 478 34.21 -6.04 0.55
N GLU A 479 34.78 -7.09 -0.04
CA GLU A 479 34.20 -7.78 -1.20
C GLU A 479 33.02 -8.66 -0.84
N SER A 480 32.86 -9.04 0.44
CA SER A 480 31.75 -9.87 0.91
C SER A 480 30.38 -9.25 0.64
N VAL A 481 30.29 -7.93 0.53
CA VAL A 481 29.02 -7.24 0.24
C VAL A 481 28.57 -7.42 -1.22
N LEU A 482 29.48 -7.74 -2.15
CA LEU A 482 29.17 -7.81 -3.59
C LEU A 482 28.24 -8.96 -3.96
N SER A 483 28.12 -9.97 -3.09
CA SER A 483 27.23 -11.12 -3.28
C SER A 483 25.83 -10.93 -2.68
N LEU A 484 25.56 -9.78 -2.06
CA LEU A 484 24.27 -9.53 -1.40
C LEU A 484 23.15 -9.29 -2.41
N THR A 485 21.99 -9.88 -2.11
CA THR A 485 20.72 -9.52 -2.73
C THR A 485 19.98 -8.59 -1.79
N VAL A 486 19.65 -7.38 -2.26
CA VAL A 486 19.03 -6.33 -1.45
C VAL A 486 17.71 -5.90 -2.07
N ASP A 487 16.68 -5.68 -1.26
CA ASP A 487 15.39 -5.15 -1.69
C ASP A 487 15.51 -3.66 -2.08
N TRP A 488 15.99 -3.44 -3.31
CA TRP A 488 16.22 -2.11 -3.87
C TRP A 488 14.95 -1.46 -4.40
N ASP A 489 13.99 -2.25 -4.90
CA ASP A 489 12.76 -1.74 -5.48
C ASP A 489 11.84 -1.12 -4.42
N ASN A 490 11.73 -1.73 -3.23
CA ASN A 490 10.99 -1.14 -2.12
C ASN A 490 11.64 0.18 -1.66
N PHE A 491 12.97 0.25 -1.62
CA PHE A 491 13.67 1.51 -1.32
C PHE A 491 13.45 2.59 -2.37
N ARG A 492 13.51 2.25 -3.66
CA ARG A 492 13.22 3.19 -4.77
C ARG A 492 11.78 3.68 -4.75
N ALA A 493 10.82 2.85 -4.34
CA ALA A 493 9.42 3.25 -4.20
C ALA A 493 9.25 4.34 -3.12
N GLU A 494 10.00 4.28 -2.02
CA GLU A 494 10.00 5.32 -0.98
C GLU A 494 10.88 6.53 -1.31
N ARG A 495 11.84 6.37 -2.23
CA ARG A 495 12.78 7.42 -2.66
C ARG A 495 12.91 7.48 -4.19
N PRO A 496 11.87 7.95 -4.89
CA PRO A 496 11.96 8.18 -6.33
C PRO A 496 13.00 9.27 -6.59
N GLY A 497 14.07 8.93 -7.34
CA GLY A 497 15.14 9.86 -7.70
C GLY A 497 16.55 9.42 -7.29
N THR A 498 16.70 8.37 -6.47
CA THR A 498 18.02 7.77 -6.25
C THR A 498 18.52 7.12 -7.56
N GLU A 499 19.64 7.60 -8.07
CA GLU A 499 20.27 7.06 -9.28
C GLU A 499 20.95 5.71 -9.02
N GLY A 500 20.98 4.85 -10.05
CA GLY A 500 21.63 3.54 -10.01
C GLY A 500 20.74 2.40 -9.53
N ASP A 501 21.29 1.19 -9.60
CA ASP A 501 20.69 -0.07 -9.17
C ASP A 501 21.44 -0.65 -7.95
N ALA A 502 20.89 -1.72 -7.35
CA ALA A 502 21.49 -2.39 -6.20
C ALA A 502 22.97 -2.74 -6.44
N GLU A 503 23.31 -3.26 -7.62
CA GLU A 503 24.66 -3.70 -7.96
C GLU A 503 25.65 -2.52 -7.96
N SER A 504 25.27 -1.40 -8.56
CA SER A 504 26.10 -0.18 -8.57
C SER A 504 26.38 0.34 -7.15
N TRP A 505 25.40 0.25 -6.26
CA TRP A 505 25.53 0.67 -4.86
C TRP A 505 26.36 -0.33 -4.03
N LEU A 506 26.25 -1.63 -4.27
CA LEU A 506 27.11 -2.64 -3.63
C LEU A 506 28.58 -2.48 -4.04
N ARG A 507 28.86 -2.20 -5.32
CA ARG A 507 30.21 -1.89 -5.79
C ARG A 507 30.77 -0.62 -5.14
N ARG A 508 29.92 0.40 -4.97
CA ARG A 508 30.30 1.64 -4.28
C ARG A 508 30.60 1.39 -2.80
N LEU A 509 29.81 0.54 -2.13
CA LEU A 509 30.07 0.13 -0.74
C LEU A 509 31.41 -0.60 -0.61
N ALA A 510 31.65 -1.62 -1.43
CA ALA A 510 32.91 -2.38 -1.40
C ALA A 510 34.14 -1.48 -1.61
N LYS A 511 34.04 -0.50 -2.52
CA LYS A 511 35.10 0.49 -2.74
C LYS A 511 35.30 1.39 -1.51
N ALA A 512 34.23 1.88 -0.90
CA ALA A 512 34.31 2.74 0.28
C ALA A 512 34.92 2.00 1.49
N LEU A 513 34.60 0.71 1.66
CA LEU A 513 35.16 -0.12 2.74
C LEU A 513 36.65 -0.49 2.57
N THR A 514 37.21 -0.30 1.37
CA THR A 514 38.65 -0.53 1.10
C THR A 514 39.48 0.75 1.12
N SER A 515 38.83 1.91 1.21
CA SER A 515 39.46 3.24 1.26
C SER A 515 39.76 3.63 2.71
#